data_AF-A0A315FW73-F1
#
_entry.id   AF-A0A315FW73-F1
#
_cell.length_a   1.000
_cell.length_b   1.000
_cell.length_c   1.000
_cell.angle_alpha   90.00
_cell.angle_beta   90.00
_cell.angle_gamma   90.00
#
_symmetry.space_group_name_H-M   'P 1'
#
loop_
_entity.id
_entity.type
_entity.pdbx_description
1 polymer ?
#
loop_
_entity_poly.entity_id
_entity_poly.type
_entity_poly.pdbx_seq_one_letter_code
_entity_poly.pdbx_strand_id
1 'polypeptide(L)'
;MSHSIQTLEAALHDVLGSKVKLLESALGELTLTVSAADYHGVCQTLRDDARLGFEQLMDLCGLDYSGYKDGAHSKFTDGPRFAVVSHLLSVTHNWRLRVRVFAVSEDVPVVASVNDLWNSANWFEREAFDLFGIVFEGHLDLRRLLTDYGFVGHPFRKDFPTSGHVEMRYDAEQKRVVYQPVTIEPREITPRIIREDNYGGTH
;
A
#
# COMPACT_ATOMS: atom_id res chain seq x y z
N MET A 1 -11.14 17.18 19.94
CA MET A 1 -10.35 16.56 18.84
C MET A 1 -10.94 16.84 17.45
N SER A 2 -12.26 17.03 17.28
CA SER A 2 -12.90 17.24 15.96
C SER A 2 -12.55 18.56 15.24
N HIS A 3 -12.38 19.66 15.98
CA HIS A 3 -12.18 20.99 15.38
C HIS A 3 -10.89 21.10 14.55
N SER A 4 -9.81 20.43 14.97
CA SER A 4 -8.54 20.44 14.24
C SER A 4 -8.66 19.79 12.86
N ILE A 5 -9.40 18.67 12.78
CA ILE A 5 -9.63 17.95 11.52
C ILE A 5 -10.52 18.75 10.58
N GLN A 6 -11.56 19.41 11.10
CA GLN A 6 -12.43 20.28 10.31
C GLN A 6 -11.66 21.47 9.73
N THR A 7 -10.73 22.05 10.49
CA THR A 7 -9.84 23.11 9.98
C THR A 7 -8.94 22.59 8.86
N LEU A 8 -8.32 21.41 9.04
CA LEU A 8 -7.50 20.78 8.02
C LEU A 8 -8.30 20.45 6.75
N GLU A 9 -9.51 19.89 6.90
CA GLU A 9 -10.41 19.56 5.79
C GLU A 9 -10.77 20.81 4.97
N ALA A 10 -11.14 21.90 5.64
CA ALA A 10 -11.39 23.17 4.97
C ALA A 10 -10.16 23.73 4.24
N ALA A 11 -8.99 23.67 4.88
CA ALA A 11 -7.73 24.12 4.27
C ALA A 11 -7.35 23.29 3.03
N LEU A 12 -7.52 21.97 3.08
CA LEU A 12 -7.26 21.08 1.95
C LEU A 12 -8.20 21.37 0.78
N HIS A 13 -9.49 21.63 1.04
CA HIS A 13 -10.43 21.99 0.00
C HIS A 13 -10.07 23.32 -0.68
N ASP A 14 -9.66 24.32 0.10
CA ASP A 14 -9.27 25.63 -0.43
C ASP A 14 -7.97 25.59 -1.25
N VAL A 15 -6.98 24.82 -0.78
CA VAL A 15 -5.67 24.71 -1.44
C VAL A 15 -5.71 23.80 -2.67
N LEU A 16 -6.33 22.62 -2.56
CA LEU A 16 -6.26 21.57 -3.58
C LEU A 16 -7.44 21.60 -4.57
N GLY A 17 -8.58 22.19 -4.18
CA GLY A 17 -9.75 22.35 -5.04
C GLY A 17 -10.20 21.05 -5.70
N SER A 18 -10.20 21.03 -7.04
CA SER A 18 -10.67 19.91 -7.86
C SER A 18 -9.73 18.68 -7.86
N LYS A 19 -8.52 18.79 -7.29
CA LYS A 19 -7.58 17.66 -7.17
C LYS A 19 -7.98 16.67 -6.07
N VAL A 20 -8.84 17.09 -5.14
CA VAL A 20 -9.42 16.21 -4.12
C VAL A 20 -10.45 15.30 -4.77
N LYS A 21 -10.16 14.00 -4.90
CA LYS A 21 -11.14 13.02 -5.41
C LYS A 21 -12.08 12.54 -4.32
N LEU A 22 -11.53 12.28 -3.14
CA LEU A 22 -12.30 11.84 -1.99
C LEU A 22 -11.57 12.27 -0.73
N LEU A 23 -12.31 12.79 0.23
CA LEU A 23 -11.79 13.16 1.54
C LEU A 23 -12.69 12.50 2.60
N GLU A 24 -12.09 11.67 3.44
CA GLU A 24 -12.81 10.88 4.44
C GLU A 24 -12.21 11.10 5.82
N SER A 25 -13.05 11.49 6.76
CA SER A 25 -12.71 11.56 8.18
C SER A 25 -13.28 10.33 8.90
N ALA A 26 -12.40 9.54 9.51
CA ALA A 26 -12.79 8.36 10.27
C ALA A 26 -11.89 8.20 11.49
N LEU A 27 -12.49 7.94 12.65
CA LEU A 27 -11.77 7.64 13.91
C LEU A 27 -10.71 8.69 14.31
N GLY A 28 -10.91 9.96 13.92
CA GLY A 28 -9.96 11.04 14.23
C GLY A 28 -8.80 11.16 13.24
N GLU A 29 -8.89 10.51 12.08
CA GLU A 29 -7.91 10.61 11.01
C GLU A 29 -8.56 11.07 9.71
N LEU A 30 -7.82 11.85 8.93
CA LEU A 30 -8.25 12.36 7.64
C LEU A 30 -7.49 11.63 6.52
N THR A 31 -8.24 11.06 5.58
CA THR A 31 -7.70 10.39 4.39
C THR A 31 -8.09 11.14 3.13
N LEU A 32 -7.10 11.71 2.45
CA LEU A 32 -7.22 12.34 1.16
C LEU A 32 -6.90 11.32 0.06
N THR A 33 -7.80 11.15 -0.90
CA THR A 33 -7.56 10.36 -2.10
C THR A 33 -7.40 11.28 -3.31
N VAL A 34 -6.35 11.04 -4.09
CA VAL A 34 -6.00 11.83 -5.28
C VAL A 34 -5.84 10.94 -6.50
N SER A 35 -5.87 11.55 -7.69
CA SER A 35 -5.55 10.84 -8.93
C SER A 35 -4.04 10.56 -9.01
N ALA A 36 -3.64 9.51 -9.73
CA ALA A 36 -2.23 9.22 -9.97
C ALA A 36 -1.50 10.37 -10.70
N ALA A 37 -2.20 11.03 -11.64
CA ALA A 37 -1.65 12.14 -12.40
C ALA A 37 -1.39 13.39 -11.54
N ASP A 38 -2.22 13.62 -10.52
CA ASP A 38 -2.07 14.78 -9.64
C ASP A 38 -1.19 14.51 -8.41
N TYR A 39 -0.83 13.25 -8.15
CA TYR A 39 -0.24 12.81 -6.87
C TYR A 39 1.02 13.60 -6.49
N HIS A 40 2.02 13.65 -7.37
CA HIS A 40 3.27 14.38 -7.10
C HIS A 40 3.01 15.88 -6.86
N GLY A 41 2.24 16.53 -7.72
CA GLY A 41 1.92 17.95 -7.60
C GLY A 41 1.08 18.28 -6.36
N VAL A 42 0.19 17.38 -5.92
CA VAL A 42 -0.52 17.52 -4.64
C VAL A 42 0.46 17.38 -3.49
N CYS A 43 1.30 16.34 -3.47
CA CYS A 43 2.31 16.15 -2.45
C CYS A 43 3.26 17.36 -2.32
N GLN A 44 3.68 17.94 -3.44
CA GLN A 44 4.49 19.15 -3.45
C GLN A 44 3.73 20.32 -2.80
N THR A 45 2.46 20.50 -3.16
CA THR A 45 1.62 21.56 -2.59
C THR A 45 1.39 21.36 -1.09
N LEU A 46 1.17 20.11 -0.64
CA LEU A 46 1.03 19.76 0.78
C LEU A 46 2.29 20.12 1.59
N ARG A 47 3.47 19.94 1.00
CA ARG A 47 4.75 20.29 1.63
C ARG A 47 5.00 21.79 1.63
N ASP A 48 4.79 22.45 0.49
CA ASP A 48 5.28 23.81 0.24
C ASP A 48 4.27 24.92 0.64
N ASP A 49 2.95 24.64 0.69
CA ASP A 49 1.94 25.64 1.11
C ASP A 49 2.04 25.86 2.63
N ALA A 50 2.35 27.09 3.05
CA ALA A 50 2.54 27.46 4.45
C ALA A 50 1.30 27.23 5.35
N ARG A 51 0.10 27.18 4.77
CA ARG A 51 -1.15 26.89 5.49
C ARG A 51 -1.29 25.40 5.82
N LEU A 52 -0.59 24.54 5.11
CA LEU A 52 -0.62 23.08 5.29
C LEU A 52 0.67 22.58 5.94
N GLY A 53 1.82 22.94 5.37
CA GLY A 53 3.16 22.70 5.89
C GLY A 53 3.39 21.25 6.31
N PHE A 54 3.27 20.28 5.42
CA PHE A 54 3.57 18.87 5.72
C PHE A 54 5.07 18.59 5.52
N GLU A 55 5.89 18.92 6.53
CA GLU A 55 7.34 18.84 6.40
C GLU A 55 7.88 17.40 6.48
N GLN A 56 7.14 16.48 7.11
CA GLN A 56 7.61 15.12 7.36
C GLN A 56 6.73 14.06 6.70
N LEU A 57 7.36 13.18 5.92
CA LEU A 57 6.79 11.89 5.53
C LEU A 57 7.15 10.84 6.59
N MET A 58 6.13 10.32 7.26
CA MET A 58 6.25 9.35 8.35
C MET A 58 6.33 7.92 7.84
N ASP A 59 5.54 7.58 6.85
CA ASP A 59 5.43 6.23 6.28
C ASP A 59 4.93 6.30 4.84
N LEU A 60 5.32 5.31 4.04
CA LEU A 60 4.71 5.04 2.74
C LEU A 60 4.58 3.53 2.57
N CYS A 61 3.35 3.08 2.35
CA CYS A 61 3.04 1.66 2.20
C CYS A 61 2.27 1.39 0.90
N GLY A 62 2.58 0.25 0.28
CA GLY A 62 1.76 -0.33 -0.78
C GLY A 62 0.58 -1.12 -0.20
N LEU A 63 -0.52 -1.16 -0.95
CA LEU A 63 -1.70 -1.96 -0.62
C LEU A 63 -2.14 -2.75 -1.85
N ASP A 64 -2.61 -3.98 -1.60
CA ASP A 64 -3.25 -4.86 -2.60
C ASP A 64 -4.72 -5.08 -2.19
N TYR A 65 -5.63 -4.50 -2.97
CA TYR A 65 -7.08 -4.57 -2.79
C TYR A 65 -7.73 -5.80 -3.47
N SER A 66 -6.97 -6.72 -4.07
CA SER A 66 -7.52 -7.91 -4.74
C SER A 66 -8.51 -8.70 -3.87
N GLY A 67 -8.20 -8.94 -2.59
CA GLY A 67 -9.06 -9.68 -1.66
C GLY A 67 -10.28 -8.91 -1.14
N TYR A 68 -10.40 -7.61 -1.42
CA TYR A 68 -11.61 -6.83 -1.07
C TYR A 68 -12.75 -7.04 -2.07
N LYS A 69 -12.49 -7.70 -3.22
CA LYS A 69 -13.52 -8.09 -4.18
C LYS A 69 -14.45 -9.20 -3.63
N ASP A 70 -13.99 -10.00 -2.66
CA ASP A 70 -14.65 -11.24 -2.23
C ASP A 70 -15.54 -11.14 -0.98
N GLY A 71 -16.19 -9.99 -0.72
CA GLY A 71 -17.38 -9.95 0.16
C GLY A 71 -17.44 -8.89 1.25
N ALA A 72 -16.39 -8.09 1.45
CA ALA A 72 -16.50 -6.85 2.22
C ALA A 72 -16.83 -5.72 1.26
N HIS A 73 -18.08 -5.24 1.23
CA HIS A 73 -18.49 -4.07 0.43
C HIS A 73 -17.66 -2.84 0.83
N SER A 74 -16.48 -2.69 0.22
CA SER A 74 -15.65 -1.52 0.30
C SER A 74 -16.02 -0.62 -0.88
N LYS A 75 -16.00 0.70 -0.70
CA LYS A 75 -16.25 1.67 -1.78
C LYS A 75 -15.30 1.51 -2.98
N PHE A 76 -14.27 0.68 -2.83
CA PHE A 76 -13.22 0.40 -3.81
C PHE A 76 -13.28 -1.04 -4.37
N THR A 77 -14.40 -1.74 -4.22
CA THR A 77 -14.59 -3.12 -4.73
C THR A 77 -14.35 -3.18 -6.24
N ASP A 78 -14.77 -2.16 -6.99
CA ASP A 78 -14.54 -2.03 -8.44
C ASP A 78 -13.30 -1.16 -8.78
N GLY A 79 -12.48 -0.83 -7.78
CA GLY A 79 -11.32 0.05 -7.93
C GLY A 79 -10.04 -0.67 -8.39
N PRO A 80 -8.98 0.09 -8.72
CA PRO A 80 -7.68 -0.48 -9.09
C PRO A 80 -7.10 -1.36 -7.97
N ARG A 81 -6.47 -2.48 -8.36
CA ARG A 81 -5.89 -3.45 -7.42
C ARG A 81 -4.87 -2.84 -6.46
N PHE A 82 -3.99 -1.99 -6.94
CA PHE A 82 -2.88 -1.47 -6.15
C PHE A 82 -3.10 -0.01 -5.74
N ALA A 83 -2.74 0.30 -4.50
CA ALA A 83 -2.67 1.67 -4.03
C ALA A 83 -1.39 1.91 -3.24
N VAL A 84 -0.98 3.17 -3.16
CA VAL A 84 0.06 3.65 -2.27
C VAL A 84 -0.59 4.61 -1.29
N VAL A 85 -0.23 4.47 -0.02
CA VAL A 85 -0.65 5.37 1.05
C VAL A 85 0.58 6.00 1.68
N SER A 86 0.58 7.33 1.74
CA SER A 86 1.61 8.12 2.38
C SER A 86 1.05 8.78 3.63
N HIS A 87 1.77 8.67 4.74
CA HIS A 87 1.42 9.32 6.00
C HIS A 87 2.28 10.55 6.18
N LEU A 88 1.64 11.71 6.24
CA LEU A 88 2.29 13.00 6.39
C LEU A 88 2.02 13.59 7.77
N LEU A 89 3.03 14.27 8.30
CA LEU A 89 2.97 15.01 9.54
C LEU A 89 3.40 16.45 9.27
N SER A 90 2.53 17.39 9.62
CA SER A 90 2.89 18.80 9.78
C SER A 90 3.31 19.02 11.22
N VAL A 91 4.57 19.39 11.43
CA VAL A 91 5.10 19.72 12.76
C VAL A 91 4.64 21.11 13.16
N THR A 92 4.55 22.04 12.19
CA THR A 92 4.12 23.42 12.42
C THR A 92 2.68 23.50 12.93
N HIS A 93 1.76 22.77 12.30
CA HIS A 93 0.33 22.79 12.65
C HIS A 93 -0.11 21.60 13.52
N ASN A 94 0.82 20.66 13.79
CA ASN A 94 0.56 19.41 14.51
C ASN A 94 -0.61 18.61 13.88
N TRP A 95 -0.57 18.47 12.56
CA TRP A 95 -1.60 17.78 11.77
C TRP A 95 -1.07 16.51 11.14
N ARG A 96 -1.94 15.50 11.04
CA ARG A 96 -1.66 14.25 10.35
C ARG A 96 -2.62 14.09 9.18
N LEU A 97 -2.08 13.70 8.04
CA LEU A 97 -2.85 13.45 6.83
C LEU A 97 -2.39 12.14 6.20
N ARG A 98 -3.37 11.32 5.80
CA ARG A 98 -3.13 10.13 5.01
C ARG A 98 -3.46 10.45 3.56
N VAL A 99 -2.49 10.37 2.67
CA VAL A 99 -2.69 10.58 1.23
C VAL A 99 -2.71 9.22 0.56
N ARG A 100 -3.77 8.92 -0.18
CA ARG A 100 -3.96 7.67 -0.91
C ARG A 100 -4.00 7.94 -2.41
N VAL A 101 -3.26 7.14 -3.15
CA VAL A 101 -3.25 7.16 -4.61
C VAL A 101 -3.41 5.73 -5.13
N PHE A 102 -4.25 5.56 -6.14
CA PHE A 102 -4.40 4.27 -6.82
C PHE A 102 -3.48 4.22 -8.03
N ALA A 103 -2.86 3.07 -8.28
CA ALA A 103 -2.02 2.86 -9.45
C ALA A 103 -2.86 2.82 -10.74
N VAL A 104 -2.28 3.25 -11.85
CA VAL A 104 -2.99 3.39 -13.14
C VAL A 104 -3.26 2.04 -13.83
N SER A 105 -2.37 1.06 -13.64
CA SER A 105 -2.41 -0.25 -14.30
C SER A 105 -2.35 -1.39 -13.28
N GLU A 106 -3.01 -2.51 -13.56
CA GLU A 106 -2.98 -3.71 -12.72
C GLU A 106 -1.76 -4.59 -13.00
N ASP A 107 -1.30 -4.68 -14.25
CA ASP A 107 -0.17 -5.53 -14.65
C ASP A 107 1.17 -4.96 -14.17
N VAL A 108 1.34 -3.66 -14.40
CA VAL A 108 2.52 -2.90 -13.98
C VAL A 108 2.02 -1.66 -13.24
N PRO A 109 1.78 -1.76 -11.92
CA PRO A 109 1.29 -0.62 -11.16
C PRO A 109 2.35 0.48 -11.10
N VAL A 110 2.06 1.62 -11.72
CA VAL A 110 2.94 2.79 -11.75
C VAL A 110 2.31 3.93 -10.92
N VAL A 111 3.15 4.58 -10.11
CA VAL A 111 2.84 5.78 -9.32
C VAL A 111 4.02 6.74 -9.42
N ALA A 112 3.80 8.06 -9.34
CA ALA A 112 4.90 9.01 -9.29
C ALA A 112 5.67 8.90 -7.96
N SER A 113 7.01 8.93 -8.01
CA SER A 113 7.87 9.02 -6.83
C SER A 113 7.69 10.36 -6.14
N VAL A 114 7.79 10.39 -4.81
CA VAL A 114 7.86 11.61 -3.99
C VAL A 114 9.23 11.75 -3.31
N ASN A 115 10.24 11.03 -3.81
CA ASN A 115 11.60 11.03 -3.29
C ASN A 115 12.27 12.41 -3.33
N ASP A 116 12.00 13.19 -4.37
CA ASP A 116 12.47 14.56 -4.53
C ASP A 116 11.82 15.53 -3.53
N LEU A 117 10.63 15.17 -3.01
CA LEU A 117 9.92 15.95 -2.02
C LEU A 117 10.35 15.61 -0.59
N TRP A 118 10.42 14.32 -0.27
CA TRP A 118 10.89 13.83 1.03
C TRP A 118 11.93 12.74 0.83
N ASN A 119 13.16 13.02 1.25
CA ASN A 119 14.27 12.06 1.14
C ASN A 119 14.00 10.73 1.88
N SER A 120 13.16 10.74 2.92
CA SER A 120 12.75 9.53 3.65
C SER A 120 11.96 8.56 2.76
N ALA A 121 11.29 9.03 1.70
CA ALA A 121 10.50 8.20 0.80
C ALA A 121 11.33 7.16 0.06
N ASN A 122 12.65 7.36 -0.10
CA ASN A 122 13.52 6.44 -0.85
C ASN A 122 13.35 4.98 -0.41
N TRP A 123 13.47 4.74 0.90
CA TRP A 123 13.45 3.37 1.44
C TRP A 123 12.04 2.78 1.38
N PHE A 124 11.02 3.58 1.67
CA PHE A 124 9.62 3.13 1.64
C PHE A 124 9.13 2.83 0.22
N GLU A 125 9.50 3.65 -0.78
CA GLU A 125 9.17 3.38 -2.18
C GLU A 125 9.85 2.11 -2.68
N ARG A 126 11.10 1.87 -2.26
CA ARG A 126 11.81 0.61 -2.56
C ARG A 126 11.18 -0.59 -1.87
N GLU A 127 10.72 -0.44 -0.63
CA GLU A 127 9.98 -1.49 0.08
C GLU A 127 8.66 -1.82 -0.62
N ALA A 128 7.88 -0.80 -0.99
CA ALA A 128 6.62 -0.98 -1.72
C ALA A 128 6.85 -1.62 -3.11
N PHE A 129 7.95 -1.27 -3.79
CA PHE A 129 8.38 -1.96 -5.00
C PHE A 129 8.73 -3.43 -4.76
N ASP A 130 9.50 -3.73 -3.72
CA ASP A 130 9.95 -5.09 -3.46
C ASP A 130 8.78 -6.02 -3.05
N LEU A 131 7.91 -5.53 -2.16
CA LEU A 131 6.85 -6.32 -1.54
C LEU A 131 5.56 -6.40 -2.38
N PHE A 132 5.22 -5.33 -3.10
CA PHE A 132 4.00 -5.24 -3.90
C PHE A 132 4.25 -5.09 -5.41
N GLY A 133 5.48 -4.78 -5.83
CA GLY A 133 5.82 -4.58 -7.25
C GLY A 133 5.29 -3.28 -7.83
N ILE A 134 5.05 -2.26 -7.00
CA ILE A 134 4.65 -0.92 -7.43
C ILE A 134 5.87 -0.15 -7.91
N VAL A 135 5.86 0.28 -9.17
CA VAL A 135 6.93 1.03 -9.80
C VAL A 135 6.73 2.51 -9.55
N PHE A 136 7.77 3.15 -8.99
CA PHE A 136 7.78 4.59 -8.73
C PHE A 136 8.53 5.34 -9.85
N GLU A 137 7.79 6.09 -10.67
CA GLU A 137 8.37 6.89 -11.76
C GLU A 137 9.10 8.11 -11.19
N GLY A 138 10.35 8.32 -11.62
CA GLY A 138 11.20 9.40 -11.12
C GLY A 138 12.08 9.04 -9.92
N HIS A 139 12.00 7.81 -9.41
CA HIS A 139 12.88 7.34 -8.33
C HIS A 139 14.33 7.14 -8.83
N LEU A 140 15.32 7.55 -8.02
CA LEU A 140 16.75 7.54 -8.39
C LEU A 140 17.38 6.14 -8.45
N ASP A 141 17.07 5.26 -7.49
CA ASP A 141 17.62 3.89 -7.37
C ASP A 141 16.54 2.89 -6.95
N LEU A 142 15.66 2.52 -7.89
CA LEU A 142 14.57 1.58 -7.60
C LEU A 142 15.07 0.13 -7.75
N ARG A 143 15.39 -0.50 -6.63
CA ARG A 143 15.79 -1.91 -6.54
C ARG A 143 15.27 -2.53 -5.24
N ARG A 144 15.24 -3.87 -5.23
CA ARG A 144 14.84 -4.68 -4.05
C ARG A 144 15.61 -4.26 -2.79
N LEU A 145 14.97 -4.42 -1.64
CA LEU A 145 15.48 -3.95 -0.35
C LEU A 145 15.42 -5.04 0.72
N LEU A 146 14.33 -5.79 0.79
CA LEU A 146 14.04 -6.76 1.84
C LEU A 146 14.17 -8.21 1.38
N THR A 147 13.83 -8.50 0.12
CA THR A 147 13.89 -9.85 -0.43
C THR A 147 15.29 -10.24 -0.88
N ASP A 148 15.54 -11.55 -1.00
CA ASP A 148 16.80 -12.07 -1.51
C ASP A 148 17.06 -11.61 -2.96
N TYR A 149 18.32 -11.54 -3.36
CA TYR A 149 18.73 -11.00 -4.66
C TYR A 149 18.11 -11.75 -5.85
N GLY A 150 17.93 -13.08 -5.70
CA GLY A 150 17.32 -13.95 -6.71
C GLY A 150 15.82 -14.16 -6.53
N PHE A 151 15.16 -13.41 -5.66
CA PHE A 151 13.76 -13.64 -5.34
C PHE A 151 12.85 -13.33 -6.52
N VAL A 152 11.97 -14.27 -6.87
CA VAL A 152 11.00 -14.15 -7.96
C VAL A 152 9.62 -13.92 -7.36
N GLY A 153 9.00 -12.80 -7.74
CA GLY A 153 7.69 -12.38 -7.26
C GLY A 153 7.74 -11.29 -6.20
N HIS A 154 6.57 -11.04 -5.59
CA HIS A 154 6.28 -9.97 -4.65
C HIS A 154 5.49 -10.54 -3.46
N PRO A 155 6.11 -10.72 -2.28
CA PRO A 155 5.56 -11.53 -1.19
C PRO A 155 4.21 -11.07 -0.62
N PHE A 156 3.92 -9.76 -0.63
CA PHE A 156 2.74 -9.21 0.06
C PHE A 156 1.51 -9.08 -0.85
N ARG A 157 1.64 -9.48 -2.11
CA ARG A 157 0.47 -9.64 -2.98
C ARG A 157 -0.36 -10.84 -2.53
N LYS A 158 -1.68 -10.73 -2.62
CA LYS A 158 -2.60 -11.78 -2.12
C LYS A 158 -2.59 -13.07 -2.94
N ASP A 159 -2.07 -13.02 -4.16
CA ASP A 159 -1.83 -14.16 -5.04
C ASP A 159 -0.53 -14.91 -4.71
N PHE A 160 0.34 -14.37 -3.86
CA PHE A 160 1.58 -15.04 -3.48
C PHE A 160 1.36 -16.02 -2.31
N PRO A 161 1.83 -17.28 -2.41
CA PRO A 161 1.64 -18.27 -1.35
C PRO A 161 2.47 -17.94 -0.11
N THR A 162 1.92 -18.19 1.09
CA THR A 162 2.59 -17.91 2.38
C THR A 162 3.96 -18.59 2.52
N SER A 163 4.10 -19.82 2.01
CA SER A 163 5.36 -20.56 2.06
C SER A 163 6.34 -20.19 0.95
N GLY A 164 5.92 -19.36 -0.02
CA GLY A 164 6.67 -19.08 -1.22
C GLY A 164 6.77 -20.28 -2.18
N HIS A 165 7.63 -20.14 -3.18
CA HIS A 165 7.83 -21.16 -4.23
C HIS A 165 9.12 -21.95 -4.05
N VAL A 166 10.11 -21.38 -3.34
CA VAL A 166 11.44 -21.96 -3.18
C VAL A 166 11.85 -22.02 -1.71
N GLU A 167 12.55 -23.09 -1.34
CA GLU A 167 13.22 -23.27 -0.06
C GLU A 167 14.72 -23.41 -0.27
N MET A 168 15.51 -23.00 0.73
CA MET A 168 16.97 -23.07 0.70
C MET A 168 17.46 -24.27 1.51
N ARG A 169 18.35 -25.07 0.92
CA ARG A 169 19.00 -26.21 1.58
C ARG A 169 20.51 -26.16 1.36
N TYR A 170 21.29 -26.53 2.37
CA TYR A 170 22.73 -26.74 2.18
C TYR A 170 22.99 -28.08 1.49
N ASP A 171 23.74 -28.04 0.39
CA ASP A 171 24.19 -29.23 -0.33
C ASP A 171 25.64 -29.56 0.03
N ALA A 172 25.86 -30.70 0.69
CA ALA A 172 27.18 -31.10 1.18
C ALA A 172 28.13 -31.54 0.07
N GLU A 173 27.62 -32.05 -1.06
CA GLU A 173 28.44 -32.47 -2.21
C GLU A 173 28.93 -31.25 -2.98
N GLN A 174 28.03 -30.29 -3.24
CA GLN A 174 28.35 -29.06 -3.96
C GLN A 174 28.96 -27.98 -3.06
N LYS A 175 28.97 -28.19 -1.73
CA LYS A 175 29.45 -27.25 -0.70
C LYS A 175 28.85 -25.84 -0.85
N ARG A 176 27.57 -25.75 -1.22
CA ARG A 176 26.86 -24.48 -1.42
C ARG A 176 25.39 -24.58 -1.02
N VAL A 177 24.76 -23.43 -0.83
CA VAL A 177 23.30 -23.35 -0.63
C VAL A 177 22.61 -23.44 -1.99
N VAL A 178 21.63 -24.32 -2.09
CA VAL A 178 20.82 -24.53 -3.31
C VAL A 178 19.37 -24.14 -3.04
N TYR A 179 18.72 -23.61 -4.07
CA TYR A 179 17.28 -23.33 -4.08
C TYR A 179 16.56 -24.53 -4.69
N GLN A 180 15.57 -25.06 -3.97
CA GLN A 180 14.71 -26.14 -4.45
C GLN A 180 13.24 -25.76 -4.26
N PRO A 181 12.29 -26.37 -5.01
CA PRO A 181 10.87 -26.12 -4.78
C PRO A 181 10.46 -26.48 -3.34
N VAL A 182 9.53 -25.72 -2.78
CA VAL A 182 9.04 -25.94 -1.40
C VAL A 182 8.43 -27.34 -1.28
N THR A 183 8.84 -28.07 -0.24
CA THR A 183 8.34 -29.42 0.07
C THR A 183 7.25 -29.45 1.14
N ILE A 184 6.95 -28.29 1.73
CA ILE A 184 5.98 -28.13 2.82
C ILE A 184 4.55 -28.28 2.27
N GLU A 185 3.85 -29.31 2.72
CA GLU A 185 2.41 -29.45 2.47
C GLU A 185 1.61 -28.46 3.33
N PRO A 186 0.71 -27.64 2.73
CA PRO A 186 -0.16 -26.75 3.49
C PRO A 186 -1.05 -27.55 4.42
N ARG A 187 -0.92 -27.34 5.74
CA ARG A 187 -1.89 -27.87 6.70
C ARG A 187 -3.13 -26.99 6.66
N GLU A 188 -4.16 -27.41 5.94
CA GLU A 188 -5.48 -26.77 6.01
C GLU A 188 -6.10 -27.05 7.40
N ILE A 189 -6.09 -26.05 8.28
CA ILE A 189 -6.73 -26.12 9.61
C ILE A 189 -8.24 -25.85 9.50
N THR A 190 -8.76 -25.60 8.29
CA THR A 190 -10.18 -25.33 8.05
C THR A 190 -10.99 -26.54 8.55
N PRO A 191 -11.78 -26.40 9.62
CA PRO A 191 -12.60 -27.50 10.08
C PRO A 191 -13.55 -27.85 8.93
N ARG A 192 -13.61 -29.12 8.56
CA ARG A 192 -14.53 -29.62 7.55
C ARG A 192 -15.95 -29.46 8.11
N ILE A 193 -16.61 -28.35 7.82
CA ILE A 193 -18.00 -28.13 8.23
C ILE A 193 -18.86 -28.98 7.30
N ILE A 194 -19.13 -30.22 7.69
CA ILE A 194 -20.18 -31.03 7.08
C ILE A 194 -21.50 -30.44 7.59
N ARG A 195 -22.12 -29.56 6.80
CA ARG A 195 -23.51 -29.20 7.03
C ARG A 195 -24.36 -30.35 6.47
N GLU A 196 -25.05 -31.07 7.35
CA GLU A 196 -26.10 -31.99 6.91
C GLU A 196 -27.19 -31.18 6.19
N ASP A 197 -27.75 -31.71 5.09
CA ASP A 197 -28.74 -31.03 4.25
C ASP A 197 -29.98 -30.54 5.02
N ASN A 198 -30.22 -31.06 6.22
CA ASN A 198 -31.36 -30.72 7.09
C ASN A 198 -31.00 -29.84 8.31
N TYR A 199 -29.77 -29.29 8.40
CA TYR A 199 -29.42 -28.42 9.53
C TYR A 199 -30.16 -27.08 9.43
N GLY A 200 -31.24 -26.96 10.19
CA GLY A 200 -32.16 -25.82 10.15
C GLY A 200 -33.53 -26.13 9.55
N GLY A 201 -33.90 -27.42 9.44
CA GLY A 201 -35.23 -27.84 8.99
C GLY A 201 -36.35 -27.12 9.74
N THR A 202 -36.96 -26.14 9.09
CA THR A 202 -38.35 -25.77 9.33
C THR A 202 -39.20 -26.88 8.73
N HIS A 203 -39.68 -27.79 9.57
CA HIS A 203 -40.89 -28.54 9.26
C HIS A 203 -42.06 -27.59 9.03
#